data_AF-A0A964VPX9-F1
#
_entry.id   AF-A0A964VPX9-F1
#
_cell.length_a   1.000
_cell.length_b   1.000
_cell.length_c   1.000
_cell.angle_alpha   90.00
_cell.angle_beta   90.00
_cell.angle_gamma   90.00
#
_symmetry.space_group_name_H-M   'P 1'
#
loop_
_entity.id
_entity.type
_entity.pdbx_description
1 polymer ?
#
loop_
_entity_poly.entity_id
_entity_poly.type
_entity_poly.pdbx_seq_one_letter_code
_entity_poly.pdbx_strand_id
1 'polypeptide(L)'
;MADQSGNENEGNLRAALRRLKVELVKLRDALAQSEERADALLQDLLALEHSIPHACSKLTVVPVIPAKPRPASSESEAILEIAGEEGAEKLEVRPLARGAAMVRVNSGKEFRLSPTLAAFLETLLLDGATDGGKLIRWKPHAEVSRVMQARMGRPFSRHALHELVWRLRAALAAAGVNPFFVHTHQQLGLRFAQRRAPVKGQEPL
;
A
#
# COMPACT_ATOMS: atom_id res chain seq x y z
N MET A 1 19.57 -52.11 22.19
CA MET A 1 19.70 -51.61 20.80
C MET A 1 18.41 -50.90 20.36
N ALA A 2 17.98 -49.83 21.04
CA ALA A 2 16.68 -49.19 20.77
C ALA A 2 16.71 -47.66 20.63
N ASP A 3 17.89 -47.03 20.55
CA ASP A 3 18.02 -45.56 20.51
C ASP A 3 18.25 -44.96 19.12
N GLN A 4 18.44 -45.79 18.09
CA GLN A 4 18.78 -45.28 16.74
C GLN A 4 17.53 -44.79 15.97
N SER A 5 16.35 -45.37 16.19
CA SER A 5 15.15 -45.06 15.41
C SER A 5 14.51 -43.70 15.72
N GLY A 6 14.71 -43.15 16.92
CA GLY A 6 14.18 -41.81 17.28
C GLY A 6 14.95 -40.66 16.63
N ASN A 7 16.27 -40.83 16.50
CA ASN A 7 17.17 -39.80 16.00
C ASN A 7 17.07 -39.64 14.46
N GLU A 8 16.82 -40.74 13.75
CA GLU A 8 16.57 -40.73 12.29
C GLU A 8 15.26 -40.01 11.94
N ASN A 9 14.22 -40.17 12.76
CA ASN A 9 12.91 -39.58 12.48
C ASN A 9 12.91 -38.05 12.70
N GLU A 10 13.59 -37.56 13.75
CA GLU A 10 13.82 -36.12 13.94
C GLU A 10 14.69 -35.52 12.83
N GLY A 11 15.73 -36.24 12.40
CA GLY A 11 16.58 -35.83 11.28
C GLY A 11 15.79 -35.64 9.99
N ASN A 12 14.93 -36.60 9.66
CA ASN A 12 14.05 -36.56 8.50
C ASN A 12 13.03 -35.42 8.58
N LEU A 13 12.41 -35.18 9.73
CA LEU A 13 11.46 -34.09 9.91
C LEU A 13 12.11 -32.71 9.74
N ARG A 14 13.32 -32.52 10.28
CA ARG A 14 14.10 -31.28 10.13
C ARG A 14 14.55 -31.06 8.68
N ALA A 15 14.89 -32.14 7.96
CA ALA A 15 15.20 -32.07 6.54
C ALA A 15 13.96 -31.68 5.71
N ALA A 16 12.80 -32.28 5.99
CA ALA A 16 11.54 -31.96 5.34
C ALA A 16 11.11 -30.50 5.58
N LEU A 17 11.21 -30.01 6.82
CA LEU A 17 10.91 -28.61 7.16
C LEU A 17 11.84 -27.62 6.44
N ARG A 18 13.14 -27.93 6.34
CA ARG A 18 14.08 -27.10 5.58
C ARG A 18 13.71 -27.05 4.10
N ARG A 19 13.35 -28.19 3.51
CA ARG A 19 12.90 -28.26 2.12
C ARG A 19 11.64 -27.43 1.89
N LEU A 20 10.64 -27.55 2.76
CA LEU A 20 9.39 -26.78 2.70
C LEU A 20 9.61 -25.27 2.83
N LYS A 21 10.53 -24.84 3.72
CA LYS A 21 10.91 -23.43 3.83
C LYS A 21 11.55 -22.91 2.55
N VAL A 22 12.44 -23.68 1.93
CA VAL A 22 13.07 -23.31 0.66
C VAL A 22 12.02 -23.19 -0.45
N GLU A 23 11.10 -24.14 -0.55
CA GLU A 23 10.02 -24.10 -1.55
C GLU A 23 9.06 -22.91 -1.32
N LEU A 24 8.74 -22.58 -0.07
CA LEU A 24 7.94 -21.39 0.25
C LEU A 24 8.64 -20.09 -0.15
N VAL A 25 9.95 -19.99 0.07
CA VAL A 25 10.73 -18.82 -0.38
C VAL A 25 10.72 -18.73 -1.90
N LYS A 26 10.95 -19.84 -2.61
CA LYS A 26 10.87 -19.87 -4.08
C LYS A 26 9.50 -19.45 -4.60
N LEU A 27 8.42 -19.98 -4.02
CA LEU A 27 7.05 -19.61 -4.41
C LEU A 27 6.76 -18.13 -4.16
N ARG A 28 7.23 -17.59 -3.04
CA ARG A 28 7.10 -16.16 -2.72
C ARG A 28 7.85 -15.30 -3.75
N ASP A 29 9.07 -15.69 -4.09
CA ASP A 29 9.91 -14.94 -5.02
C ASP A 29 9.35 -15.04 -6.46
N ALA A 30 8.82 -16.20 -6.85
CA ALA A 30 8.11 -16.38 -8.11
C ALA A 30 6.82 -15.53 -8.17
N LEU A 31 6.07 -15.43 -7.06
CA LEU A 31 4.90 -14.57 -7.00
C LEU A 31 5.29 -13.09 -7.11
N ALA A 32 6.37 -12.66 -6.45
CA ALA A 32 6.91 -11.32 -6.58
C ALA A 32 7.33 -11.01 -8.03
N GLN A 33 7.99 -11.94 -8.70
CA GLN A 33 8.38 -11.79 -10.10
C GLN A 33 7.16 -11.78 -11.04
N SER A 34 6.10 -12.53 -10.72
CA SER A 34 4.85 -12.49 -11.46
C SER A 34 4.10 -11.16 -11.27
N GLU A 35 4.18 -10.58 -10.07
CA GLU A 35 3.65 -9.25 -9.78
C GLU A 35 4.41 -8.18 -10.59
N GLU A 36 5.76 -8.23 -10.57
CA GLU A 36 6.61 -7.33 -11.37
C GLU A 36 6.33 -7.45 -12.88
N ARG A 37 6.10 -8.66 -13.38
CA ARG A 37 5.73 -8.88 -14.78
C ARG A 37 4.33 -8.34 -15.12
N ALA A 38 3.37 -8.50 -14.21
CA ALA A 38 2.04 -7.92 -14.37
C ALA A 38 2.10 -6.38 -14.36
N ASP A 39 2.97 -5.81 -13.53
CA ASP A 39 3.23 -4.37 -13.46
C ASP A 39 3.86 -3.85 -14.77
N ALA A 40 4.85 -4.55 -15.32
CA ALA A 40 5.45 -4.20 -16.62
C ALA A 40 4.40 -4.22 -17.75
N LEU A 41 3.53 -5.23 -17.78
CA LEU A 41 2.45 -5.32 -18.76
C LEU A 41 1.40 -4.21 -18.58
N LEU A 42 1.07 -3.83 -17.35
CA LEU A 42 0.19 -2.70 -17.07
C LEU A 42 0.81 -1.38 -17.52
N GLN A 43 2.12 -1.21 -17.32
CA GLN A 43 2.85 -0.03 -17.78
C GLN A 43 2.91 0.05 -19.30
N ASP A 44 3.19 -1.07 -19.98
CA ASP A 44 3.16 -1.15 -21.45
C ASP A 44 1.76 -0.85 -21.99
N LEU A 45 0.71 -1.38 -21.35
CA LEU A 45 -0.68 -1.13 -21.72
C LEU A 45 -1.02 0.35 -21.55
N LEU A 46 -0.65 0.98 -20.43
CA LEU A 46 -0.84 2.40 -20.21
C LEU A 46 -0.06 3.22 -21.25
N ALA A 47 1.20 2.89 -21.52
CA ALA A 47 1.99 3.59 -22.53
C ALA A 47 1.34 3.50 -23.92
N LEU A 48 0.75 2.33 -24.25
CA LEU A 48 0.01 2.13 -25.49
C LEU A 48 -1.28 2.96 -25.52
N GLU A 49 -2.06 2.98 -24.42
CA GLU A 49 -3.26 3.81 -24.29
C GLU A 49 -2.96 5.31 -24.45
N HIS A 50 -1.85 5.79 -23.89
CA HIS A 50 -1.39 7.17 -24.04
C HIS A 50 -0.85 7.48 -25.44
N SER A 51 -0.50 6.46 -26.23
CA SER A 51 -0.06 6.61 -27.63
C SER A 51 -1.23 6.59 -28.63
N ILE A 52 -2.43 6.20 -28.19
CA ILE A 52 -3.64 6.13 -29.02
C ILE A 52 -4.31 7.50 -29.37
N PRO A 53 -4.01 8.68 -28.77
CA PRO A 53 -4.69 9.92 -29.15
C PRO A 53 -4.49 10.44 -30.58
N HIS A 54 -3.77 9.75 -31.48
CA HIS A 54 -3.59 10.21 -32.87
C HIS A 54 -3.84 9.17 -33.97
N ALA A 55 -4.33 7.95 -33.67
CA ALA A 55 -4.37 6.89 -34.69
C ALA A 55 -5.73 6.24 -35.00
N CYS A 56 -6.88 6.77 -34.56
CA CYS A 56 -8.18 6.22 -34.98
C CYS A 56 -9.35 7.24 -34.93
N SER A 57 -9.37 8.20 -35.86
CA SER A 57 -10.59 8.97 -36.21
C SER A 57 -11.50 8.25 -37.21
N LYS A 58 -11.28 6.96 -37.48
CA LYS A 58 -12.16 6.16 -38.34
C LYS A 58 -12.19 4.74 -37.81
N LEU A 59 -13.21 4.42 -37.03
CA LEU A 59 -13.99 3.18 -37.10
C LEU A 59 -15.01 3.23 -35.95
N THR A 60 -16.26 3.44 -36.34
CA THR A 60 -17.46 3.39 -35.52
C THR A 60 -17.62 1.98 -34.97
N VAL A 61 -17.30 1.79 -33.69
CA VAL A 61 -17.89 0.73 -32.86
C VAL A 61 -18.42 1.43 -31.63
N VAL A 62 -19.72 1.34 -31.41
CA VAL A 62 -20.39 1.86 -30.23
C VAL A 62 -20.14 0.87 -29.09
N PRO A 63 -19.39 1.21 -28.02
CA PRO A 63 -19.45 0.45 -26.78
C PRO A 63 -20.39 1.19 -25.84
N VAL A 64 -21.35 0.46 -25.29
CA VAL A 64 -22.13 0.88 -24.13
C VAL A 64 -21.16 1.35 -23.04
N ILE A 65 -21.23 2.63 -22.72
CA ILE A 65 -20.39 3.31 -21.73
C ILE A 65 -20.96 3.02 -20.33
N PRO A 66 -20.32 2.25 -19.44
CA PRO A 66 -20.39 2.59 -18.02
C PRO A 66 -19.58 3.88 -17.82
N ALA A 67 -20.22 4.91 -17.28
CA ALA A 67 -19.67 6.26 -17.15
C ALA A 67 -18.25 6.25 -16.57
N LYS A 68 -17.27 6.55 -17.44
CA LYS A 68 -15.88 6.85 -17.06
C LYS A 68 -15.92 8.12 -16.19
N PRO A 69 -15.29 8.17 -15.00
CA PRO A 69 -14.99 9.45 -14.39
C PRO A 69 -14.07 10.19 -15.35
N ARG A 70 -14.55 11.34 -15.82
CA ARG A 70 -13.82 12.31 -16.63
C ARG A 70 -12.46 12.59 -15.96
N PRO A 71 -11.35 12.80 -16.70
CA PRO A 71 -10.14 13.34 -16.08
C PRO A 71 -10.57 14.63 -15.38
N ALA A 72 -10.47 14.61 -14.06
CA ALA A 72 -10.70 15.77 -13.21
C ALA A 72 -9.90 16.93 -13.83
N SER A 73 -10.55 18.06 -14.09
CA SER A 73 -9.84 19.29 -14.40
C SER A 73 -8.80 19.54 -13.30
N SER A 74 -7.72 20.27 -13.60
CA SER A 74 -6.72 20.69 -12.61
C SER A 74 -7.35 21.24 -11.31
N GLU A 75 -8.54 21.83 -11.40
CA GLU A 75 -9.34 22.29 -10.27
C GLU A 75 -9.85 21.17 -9.37
N SER A 76 -10.32 20.05 -9.93
CA SER A 76 -10.78 18.91 -9.14
C SER A 76 -9.62 18.20 -8.42
N GLU A 77 -8.44 18.16 -9.03
CA GLU A 77 -7.23 17.67 -8.37
C GLU A 77 -6.77 18.62 -7.25
N ALA A 78 -6.79 19.94 -7.50
CA ALA A 78 -6.48 20.94 -6.47
C ALA A 78 -7.45 20.90 -5.27
N ILE A 79 -8.76 20.67 -5.52
CA ILE A 79 -9.75 20.48 -4.45
C ILE A 79 -9.42 19.23 -3.62
N LEU A 80 -9.04 18.13 -4.28
CA LEU A 80 -8.63 16.92 -3.57
C LEU A 80 -7.31 17.12 -2.80
N GLU A 81 -6.37 17.89 -3.34
CA GLU A 81 -5.12 18.21 -2.65
C GLU A 81 -5.39 19.02 -1.37
N ILE A 82 -6.20 20.08 -1.45
CA ILE A 82 -6.66 20.87 -0.29
C ILE A 82 -7.36 19.98 0.74
N ALA A 83 -8.31 19.15 0.31
CA ALA A 83 -8.99 18.21 1.21
C ALA A 83 -8.03 17.15 1.80
N GLY A 84 -6.95 16.83 1.10
CA GLY A 84 -5.88 15.95 1.57
C GLY A 84 -5.13 16.57 2.75
N GLU A 85 -4.90 17.89 2.72
CA GLU A 85 -4.25 18.63 3.80
C GLU A 85 -5.07 18.67 5.09
N GLU A 86 -6.40 18.68 5.00
CA GLU A 86 -7.30 18.55 6.16
C GLU A 86 -7.21 17.18 6.82
N GLY A 87 -6.90 16.15 6.01
CA GLY A 87 -6.71 14.78 6.42
C GLY A 87 -8.01 14.00 6.67
N ALA A 88 -7.89 12.67 6.66
CA ALA A 88 -8.96 11.76 7.00
C ALA A 88 -9.32 11.85 8.49
N GLU A 89 -10.61 12.01 8.79
CA GLU A 89 -11.10 12.06 10.16
C GLU A 89 -11.08 10.67 10.82
N LYS A 90 -11.44 9.64 10.06
CA LYS A 90 -11.53 8.27 10.56
C LYS A 90 -10.85 7.31 9.61
N LEU A 91 -10.11 6.35 10.17
CA LEU A 91 -9.55 5.24 9.44
C LEU A 91 -9.78 3.96 10.23
N GLU A 92 -10.42 2.99 9.62
CA GLU A 92 -10.62 1.66 10.18
C GLU A 92 -9.78 0.67 9.36
N VAL A 93 -8.91 -0.08 10.06
CA VAL A 93 -8.09 -1.13 9.46
C VAL A 93 -8.44 -2.43 10.16
N ARG A 94 -8.98 -3.39 9.41
CA ARG A 94 -9.30 -4.74 9.91
C ARG A 94 -8.37 -5.75 9.26
N PRO A 95 -7.52 -6.44 10.03
CA PRO A 95 -6.62 -7.44 9.47
C PRO A 95 -7.40 -8.61 8.88
N LEU A 96 -6.87 -9.16 7.80
CA LEU A 96 -7.37 -10.35 7.10
C LEU A 96 -6.29 -11.45 7.12
N ALA A 97 -6.65 -12.64 6.66
CA ALA A 97 -5.72 -13.75 6.52
C ALA A 97 -4.52 -13.37 5.62
N ARG A 98 -3.35 -13.94 5.94
CA ARG A 98 -2.07 -13.75 5.21
C ARG A 98 -1.54 -12.31 5.20
N GLY A 99 -1.92 -11.49 6.19
CA GLY A 99 -1.40 -10.13 6.37
C GLY A 99 -2.05 -9.07 5.48
N ALA A 100 -3.06 -9.43 4.68
CA ALA A 100 -3.90 -8.45 4.00
C ALA A 100 -4.76 -7.67 5.01
N ALA A 101 -5.37 -6.57 4.58
CA ALA A 101 -6.29 -5.80 5.43
C ALA A 101 -7.51 -5.31 4.65
N MET A 102 -8.65 -5.22 5.32
CA MET A 102 -9.82 -4.47 4.88
C MET A 102 -9.73 -3.08 5.48
N VAL A 103 -9.83 -2.04 4.64
CA VAL A 103 -9.69 -0.66 5.04
C VAL A 103 -10.96 0.12 4.72
N ARG A 104 -11.34 1.01 5.63
CA ARG A 104 -12.37 2.03 5.41
C ARG A 104 -11.83 3.39 5.83
N VAL A 105 -11.91 4.37 4.94
CA VAL A 105 -11.57 5.76 5.23
C VAL A 105 -12.86 6.56 5.35
N ASN A 106 -13.02 7.32 6.44
CA ASN A 106 -14.24 8.04 6.81
C ASN A 106 -15.47 7.12 6.71
N SER A 107 -16.57 7.62 6.14
CA SER A 107 -17.79 6.85 5.85
C SER A 107 -17.77 6.19 4.46
N GLY A 108 -16.57 6.03 3.88
CA GLY A 108 -16.38 5.51 2.53
C GLY A 108 -16.61 4.00 2.40
N LYS A 109 -16.46 3.50 1.17
CA LYS A 109 -16.55 2.08 0.85
C LYS A 109 -15.36 1.33 1.45
N GLU A 110 -15.59 0.09 1.90
CA GLU A 110 -14.50 -0.80 2.28
C GLU A 110 -13.75 -1.31 1.05
N PHE A 111 -12.42 -1.35 1.14
CA PHE A 111 -11.58 -1.90 0.10
C PHE A 111 -10.44 -2.72 0.70
N ARG A 112 -9.97 -3.69 -0.07
CA ARG A 112 -8.95 -4.63 0.35
C ARG A 112 -7.57 -4.13 -0.06
N LEU A 113 -6.63 -4.15 0.88
CA LEU A 113 -5.21 -3.95 0.63
C LEU A 113 -4.47 -5.29 0.57
N SER A 114 -3.45 -5.36 -0.29
CA SER A 114 -2.49 -6.45 -0.31
C SER A 114 -1.66 -6.47 0.99
N PRO A 115 -0.99 -7.58 1.34
CA PRO A 115 -0.21 -7.64 2.57
C PRO A 115 0.88 -6.56 2.67
N THR A 116 1.56 -6.27 1.56
CA THR A 116 2.58 -5.23 1.52
C THR A 116 1.99 -3.83 1.71
N LEU A 117 0.85 -3.53 1.08
CA LEU A 117 0.18 -2.23 1.22
C LEU A 117 -0.43 -2.05 2.60
N ALA A 118 -0.97 -3.11 3.20
CA ALA A 118 -1.46 -3.11 4.57
C ALA A 118 -0.32 -2.82 5.56
N ALA A 119 0.80 -3.54 5.44
CA ALA A 119 1.98 -3.30 6.29
C ALA A 119 2.55 -1.88 6.09
N PHE A 120 2.54 -1.36 4.87
CA PHE A 120 2.97 0.00 4.56
C PHE A 120 2.05 1.04 5.18
N LEU A 121 0.72 0.92 4.98
CA LEU A 121 -0.26 1.81 5.60
C LEU A 121 -0.10 1.80 7.12
N GLU A 122 -0.09 0.64 7.75
CA GLU A 122 0.12 0.52 9.20
C GLU A 122 1.43 1.19 9.65
N THR A 123 2.51 1.06 8.86
CA THR A 123 3.78 1.74 9.16
C THR A 123 3.63 3.25 9.14
N LEU A 124 2.85 3.81 8.21
CA LEU A 124 2.54 5.24 8.18
C LEU A 124 1.68 5.68 9.36
N LEU A 125 0.83 4.79 9.87
CA LEU A 125 -0.07 5.06 11.02
C LEU A 125 0.59 4.95 12.39
N LEU A 126 1.79 4.37 12.49
CA LEU A 126 2.50 4.24 13.75
C LEU A 126 2.78 5.62 14.35
N ASP A 127 2.03 6.03 15.36
CA ASP A 127 2.27 7.32 15.99
C ASP A 127 3.40 7.24 17.02
N GLY A 128 4.24 8.27 17.07
CA GLY A 128 5.31 8.40 18.07
C GLY A 128 5.02 9.52 19.06
N ALA A 129 5.82 9.63 20.13
CA ALA A 129 5.62 10.61 21.20
C ALA A 129 5.77 12.09 20.78
N THR A 130 6.17 12.37 19.53
CA THR A 130 6.43 13.72 19.03
C THR A 130 5.17 14.36 18.43
N ASP A 131 5.06 15.66 18.62
CA ASP A 131 4.02 16.60 18.25
C ASP A 131 3.89 16.79 16.72
N GLY A 132 3.14 15.87 16.07
CA GLY A 132 2.70 15.99 14.68
C GLY A 132 1.56 16.99 14.44
N GLY A 133 1.22 17.82 15.43
CA GLY A 133 0.06 18.70 15.38
C GLY A 133 -1.27 17.92 15.32
N LYS A 134 -2.18 18.35 14.44
CA LYS A 134 -3.53 17.76 14.27
C LYS A 134 -3.52 16.44 13.48
N LEU A 135 -2.43 16.13 12.76
CA LEU A 135 -2.29 14.95 11.91
C LEU A 135 -1.22 13.99 12.47
N ILE A 136 -1.22 12.75 11.98
CA ILE A 136 -0.11 11.83 12.23
C ILE A 136 1.20 12.45 11.71
N ARG A 137 2.28 12.29 12.50
CA ARG A 137 3.58 12.89 12.20
C ARG A 137 4.19 12.37 10.91
N TRP A 138 5.09 13.17 10.35
CA TRP A 138 5.98 12.74 9.28
C TRP A 138 6.95 11.66 9.75
N LYS A 139 7.31 10.77 8.83
CA LYS A 139 8.26 9.68 9.04
C LYS A 139 9.36 9.74 7.99
N PRO A 140 10.64 9.91 8.39
CA PRO A 140 11.75 9.85 7.46
C PRO A 140 11.75 8.53 6.67
N HIS A 141 12.17 8.58 5.40
CA HIS A 141 12.24 7.39 4.54
C HIS A 141 13.04 6.24 5.17
N ALA A 142 14.12 6.55 5.88
CA ALA A 142 14.93 5.56 6.60
C ALA A 142 14.16 4.88 7.75
N GLU A 143 13.33 5.63 8.48
CA GLU A 143 12.46 5.08 9.53
C GLU A 143 11.45 4.09 8.91
N VAL A 144 10.77 4.51 7.84
CA VAL A 144 9.78 3.67 7.13
C VAL A 144 10.43 2.42 6.56
N SER A 145 11.58 2.55 5.91
CA SER A 145 12.33 1.42 5.35
C SER A 145 12.70 0.39 6.43
N ARG A 146 13.23 0.86 7.57
CA ARG A 146 13.60 0.00 8.70
C ARG A 146 12.39 -0.76 9.27
N VAL A 147 11.26 -0.08 9.46
CA VAL A 147 10.03 -0.71 9.98
C VAL A 147 9.46 -1.70 8.97
N MET A 148 9.42 -1.34 7.69
CA MET A 148 9.00 -2.23 6.62
C MET A 148 9.89 -3.48 6.52
N GLN A 149 11.21 -3.32 6.67
CA GLN A 149 12.14 -4.45 6.69
C GLN A 149 11.90 -5.37 7.88
N ALA A 150 11.69 -4.82 9.07
CA ALA A 150 11.38 -5.61 10.26
C ALA A 150 10.07 -6.41 10.09
N ARG A 151 9.06 -5.84 9.43
CA ARG A 151 7.75 -6.49 9.20
C ARG A 151 7.76 -7.52 8.08
N MET A 152 8.44 -7.21 6.97
CA MET A 152 8.37 -8.00 5.73
C MET A 152 9.59 -8.91 5.51
N GLY A 153 10.63 -8.79 6.34
CA GLY A 153 11.85 -9.60 6.26
C GLY A 153 12.73 -9.30 5.04
N ARG A 154 12.56 -8.14 4.37
CA ARG A 154 13.36 -7.70 3.22
C ARG A 154 13.62 -6.20 3.25
N PRO A 155 14.78 -5.70 2.79
CA PRO A 155 15.06 -4.27 2.75
C PRO A 155 14.18 -3.55 1.72
N PHE A 156 13.86 -2.27 1.98
CA PHE A 156 13.12 -1.41 1.05
C PHE A 156 13.96 -0.19 0.68
N SER A 157 14.24 -0.01 -0.61
CA SER A 157 14.90 1.19 -1.12
C SER A 157 13.94 2.39 -1.10
N ARG A 158 14.48 3.60 -1.22
CA ARG A 158 13.65 4.81 -1.36
C ARG A 158 12.70 4.74 -2.55
N HIS A 159 13.18 4.22 -3.69
CA HIS A 159 12.37 4.03 -4.87
C HIS A 159 11.22 3.04 -4.61
N ALA A 160 11.50 1.90 -3.96
CA ALA A 160 10.46 0.95 -3.57
C ALA A 160 9.41 1.56 -2.64
N LEU A 161 9.79 2.47 -1.74
CA LEU A 161 8.82 3.19 -0.90
C LEU A 161 7.96 4.17 -1.71
N HIS A 162 8.52 4.85 -2.72
CA HIS A 162 7.74 5.70 -3.62
C HIS A 162 6.73 4.88 -4.45
N GLU A 163 7.13 3.69 -4.92
CA GLU A 163 6.20 2.76 -5.59
C GLU A 163 5.05 2.37 -4.66
N LEU A 164 5.32 2.10 -3.38
CA LEU A 164 4.26 1.81 -2.41
C LEU A 164 3.34 3.01 -2.17
N VAL A 165 3.85 4.24 -2.18
CA VAL A 165 3.02 5.46 -2.14
C VAL A 165 2.10 5.50 -3.35
N TRP A 166 2.63 5.33 -4.55
CA TRP A 166 1.84 5.37 -5.79
C TRP A 166 0.75 4.29 -5.79
N ARG A 167 1.10 3.05 -5.44
CA ARG A 167 0.16 1.92 -5.33
C ARG A 167 -0.92 2.18 -4.28
N LEU A 168 -0.56 2.75 -3.12
CA LEU A 168 -1.53 3.08 -2.08
C LEU A 168 -2.49 4.19 -2.55
N ARG A 169 -1.99 5.22 -3.22
CA ARG A 169 -2.81 6.28 -3.83
C ARG A 169 -3.78 5.73 -4.87
N ALA A 170 -3.29 4.84 -5.74
CA ALA A 170 -4.13 4.18 -6.74
C ALA A 170 -5.24 3.34 -6.09
N ALA A 171 -4.92 2.59 -5.03
CA ALA A 171 -5.91 1.81 -4.28
C ALA A 171 -6.98 2.69 -3.62
N LEU A 172 -6.59 3.85 -3.07
CA LEU A 172 -7.53 4.83 -2.51
C LEU A 172 -8.44 5.40 -3.60
N ALA A 173 -7.87 5.86 -4.72
CA ALA A 173 -8.63 6.42 -5.83
C ALA A 173 -9.63 5.41 -6.40
N ALA A 174 -9.23 4.14 -6.58
CA ALA A 174 -10.11 3.08 -7.04
C ALA A 174 -11.27 2.79 -6.07
N ALA A 175 -11.09 3.09 -4.78
CA ALA A 175 -12.14 2.98 -3.76
C ALA A 175 -12.99 4.27 -3.63
N GLY A 176 -12.74 5.29 -4.45
CA GLY A 176 -13.39 6.61 -4.33
C GLY A 176 -12.91 7.42 -3.13
N VAL A 177 -11.74 7.09 -2.58
CA VAL A 177 -11.11 7.79 -1.47
C VAL A 177 -10.05 8.74 -2.01
N ASN A 178 -9.90 9.90 -1.37
CA ASN A 178 -8.93 10.90 -1.75
C ASN A 178 -7.48 10.32 -1.70
N PRO A 179 -6.77 10.22 -2.85
CA PRO A 179 -5.39 9.72 -2.87
C PRO A 179 -4.41 10.65 -2.15
N PHE A 180 -4.73 11.94 -2.03
CA PHE A 180 -3.84 12.92 -1.40
C PHE A 180 -3.74 12.76 0.12
N PHE A 181 -4.51 11.86 0.75
CA PHE A 181 -4.25 11.48 2.14
C PHE A 181 -2.88 10.79 2.36
N VAL A 182 -2.22 10.31 1.31
CA VAL A 182 -0.83 9.83 1.40
C VAL A 182 0.10 10.95 1.00
N HIS A 183 0.83 11.53 1.94
CA HIS A 183 1.72 12.65 1.68
C HIS A 183 3.18 12.19 1.56
N THR A 184 3.90 12.85 0.66
CA THR A 184 5.34 12.69 0.48
C THR A 184 5.99 14.05 0.55
N HIS A 185 7.06 14.19 1.33
CA HIS A 185 7.87 15.39 1.46
C HIS A 185 9.34 15.03 1.37
N GLN A 186 10.11 15.80 0.58
CA GLN A 186 11.50 15.44 0.28
C GLN A 186 12.39 15.36 1.53
N GLN A 187 12.20 16.28 2.48
CA GLN A 187 13.01 16.35 3.71
C GLN A 187 12.38 15.64 4.91
N LEU A 188 11.05 15.60 4.99
CA LEU A 188 10.33 15.09 6.17
C LEU A 188 9.95 13.61 6.01
N GLY A 189 9.88 13.14 4.77
CA GLY A 189 9.57 11.76 4.43
C GLY A 189 8.11 11.54 4.08
N LEU A 190 7.48 10.53 4.68
CA LEU A 190 6.16 10.03 4.32
C LEU A 190 5.20 10.16 5.50
N ARG A 191 3.92 10.39 5.23
CA ARG A 191 2.85 10.25 6.22
C ARG A 191 1.53 9.84 5.57
N PHE A 192 0.65 9.28 6.37
CA PHE A 192 -0.77 9.25 6.07
C PHE A 192 -1.43 10.40 6.85
N ALA A 193 -2.11 11.31 6.16
CA ALA A 193 -2.81 12.42 6.76
C ALA A 193 -4.12 11.93 7.40
N GLN A 194 -3.99 11.21 8.51
CA GLN A 194 -5.10 10.93 9.41
C GLN A 194 -5.06 11.93 10.56
N ARG A 195 -6.23 12.46 10.92
CA ARG A 195 -6.41 13.32 12.09
C ARG A 195 -6.20 12.50 13.36
N ARG A 196 -5.43 13.06 14.28
CA ARG A 196 -5.27 12.48 15.62
C ARG A 196 -6.59 12.63 16.37
N ALA A 197 -6.98 11.59 17.12
CA ALA A 197 -8.05 11.74 18.08
C ALA A 197 -7.67 12.84 19.09
N PRO A 198 -8.59 13.72 19.48
CA PRO A 198 -8.29 14.70 20.52
C PRO A 198 -7.86 13.96 21.78
N VAL A 199 -6.69 14.33 22.31
CA VAL A 199 -6.25 13.85 23.62
C VAL A 199 -7.28 14.35 24.62
N LYS A 200 -8.05 13.44 25.24
CA LYS A 200 -8.98 13.79 26.33
C LYS A 200 -8.17 14.47 27.43
N GLY A 201 -8.25 15.80 27.53
CA GLY A 201 -7.49 16.59 28.51
C GLY A 201 -7.10 18.01 28.10
N GLN A 202 -7.37 18.46 26.86
CA GLN A 202 -7.23 19.87 26.49
C GLN A 202 -8.61 20.48 26.21
N GLU A 203 -9.25 21.01 27.26
CA GLU A 203 -10.30 22.01 27.12
C GLU A 203 -9.66 23.30 26.59
N PRO A 204 -10.18 23.91 25.51
CA PRO A 204 -9.78 25.26 25.14
C PRO A 204 -10.35 26.25 26.17
N LEU A 205 -9.47 26.99 26.85
CA LEU A 205 -9.80 28.20 27.59
C LEU A 205 -10.29 29.30 26.65
#